data_AF-A0A1H8D1J8-F1
#
_entry.id   AF-A0A1H8D1J8-F1
#
_cell.length_a   1.000
_cell.length_b   1.000
_cell.length_c   1.000
_cell.angle_alpha   90.00
_cell.angle_beta   90.00
_cell.angle_gamma   90.00
#
_symmetry.space_group_name_H-M   'P 1'
#
loop_
_entity.id
_entity.type
_entity.pdbx_description
1 polymer ?
#
loop_
_entity_poly.entity_id
_entity_poly.type
_entity_poly.pdbx_seq_one_letter_code
_entity_poly.pdbx_strand_id
1 'polypeptide(L)'
;MKTNRSLAKFLSRNKTPISIYAAAIAITLIVPFLFNGNFLASQLGVITLSTSLFLGYLNYQHTQDRLFKDLFKEFNERYNALSDQFPRLEKEYTPEVKLSDIGDDDLKLIISYLNLCAEEYFWFHRGRLDIGAWESWKSGMSTWAKLPVVRVVFEDEVATWTTAYYADFNEFFKELL
;
A
#
# COMPACT_ATOMS: atom_id res chain seq x y z
N MET A 1 -14.59 -25.30 13.38
CA MET A 1 -14.94 -23.96 13.91
C MET A 1 -14.26 -22.76 13.21
N LYS A 2 -13.07 -22.87 12.57
CA LYS A 2 -12.41 -21.74 11.87
C LYS A 2 -13.15 -21.23 10.62
N THR A 3 -13.82 -22.12 9.88
CA THR A 3 -14.51 -21.82 8.60
C THR A 3 -15.68 -20.84 8.74
N ASN A 4 -16.42 -20.90 9.85
CA ASN A 4 -17.52 -19.96 10.09
C ASN A 4 -17.04 -18.52 10.30
N ARG A 5 -15.83 -18.34 10.85
CA ARG A 5 -15.29 -17.00 11.14
C ARG A 5 -14.73 -16.31 9.91
N SER A 6 -14.10 -17.06 8.99
CA SER A 6 -13.62 -16.50 7.71
C SER A 6 -14.80 -16.14 6.80
N LEU A 7 -15.81 -17.02 6.71
CA LEU A 7 -17.01 -16.75 5.93
C LEU A 7 -17.78 -15.54 6.48
N ALA A 8 -17.98 -15.45 7.79
CA ALA A 8 -18.65 -14.30 8.41
C ALA A 8 -17.93 -12.97 8.12
N LYS A 9 -16.59 -12.96 8.21
CA LYS A 9 -15.78 -11.77 7.87
C LYS A 9 -15.87 -11.40 6.39
N PHE A 10 -15.85 -12.39 5.50
CA PHE A 10 -16.02 -12.16 4.07
C PHE A 10 -17.39 -11.55 3.76
N LEU A 11 -18.46 -12.12 4.33
CA LEU A 11 -19.83 -11.63 4.16
C LEU A 11 -20.00 -10.23 4.74
N SER A 12 -19.43 -9.95 5.91
CA SER A 12 -19.50 -8.61 6.51
C SER A 12 -18.74 -7.57 5.69
N ARG A 13 -17.54 -7.92 5.17
CA ARG A 13 -16.72 -7.05 4.32
C ARG A 13 -17.43 -6.74 2.99
N ASN A 14 -18.15 -7.71 2.44
CA ASN A 14 -18.79 -7.62 1.12
C ASN A 14 -20.31 -7.47 1.18
N LYS A 15 -20.88 -7.03 2.31
CA LYS A 15 -22.34 -6.96 2.49
C LYS A 15 -23.03 -6.16 1.39
N THR A 16 -22.58 -4.93 1.16
CA THR A 16 -23.16 -4.03 0.15
C THR A 16 -23.12 -4.60 -1.28
N PRO A 17 -21.96 -5.03 -1.84
CA PRO A 17 -21.92 -5.58 -3.18
C PRO A 17 -22.71 -6.90 -3.31
N ILE A 18 -22.73 -7.74 -2.26
CA ILE A 18 -23.56 -8.96 -2.25
C ILE A 18 -25.05 -8.60 -2.28
N SER A 19 -25.49 -7.63 -1.48
CA SER A 19 -26.88 -7.18 -1.46
C SER A 19 -27.32 -6.59 -2.80
N ILE A 20 -26.47 -5.79 -3.45
CA ILE A 20 -26.74 -5.23 -4.77
C ILE A 20 -26.86 -6.35 -5.82
N TYR A 21 -25.93 -7.30 -5.82
CA TYR A 21 -25.97 -8.43 -6.74
C TYR A 21 -27.22 -9.29 -6.53
N ALA A 22 -27.56 -9.63 -5.27
CA ALA A 22 -28.76 -10.39 -4.95
C ALA A 22 -30.05 -9.67 -5.39
N ALA A 23 -30.12 -8.35 -5.19
CA ALA A 23 -31.25 -7.53 -5.64
C ALA A 23 -31.37 -7.51 -7.17
N ALA A 24 -30.25 -7.37 -7.90
CA ALA A 24 -30.24 -7.40 -9.36
C ALA A 24 -30.75 -8.73 -9.92
N ILE A 25 -30.33 -9.85 -9.32
CA ILE A 25 -30.83 -11.18 -9.68
C ILE A 25 -32.33 -11.31 -9.38
N ALA A 26 -32.77 -10.90 -8.18
CA ALA A 26 -34.18 -10.98 -7.80
C ALA A 26 -35.08 -10.16 -8.73
N ILE A 27 -34.70 -8.93 -9.07
CA ILE A 27 -35.43 -8.08 -10.02
C ILE A 27 -35.53 -8.77 -11.39
N THR A 28 -34.43 -9.31 -11.90
CA THR A 28 -34.38 -9.98 -13.21
C THR A 28 -35.31 -11.20 -13.27
N LEU A 29 -35.50 -11.89 -12.14
CA LEU A 29 -36.41 -13.03 -12.03
C LEU A 29 -37.88 -12.62 -11.88
N ILE A 30 -38.17 -11.44 -11.29
CA ILE A 30 -39.55 -10.95 -11.06
C ILE A 30 -40.15 -10.31 -12.31
N VAL A 31 -39.35 -9.60 -13.12
CA VAL A 31 -39.83 -8.83 -14.29
C VAL A 31 -40.74 -9.62 -15.25
N PRO A 32 -40.46 -10.88 -15.64
CA PRO A 32 -41.33 -11.62 -16.56
C PRO A 32 -42.74 -11.85 -16.01
N PHE A 33 -42.88 -12.01 -14.69
CA PHE A 33 -44.19 -12.17 -14.04
C PHE A 33 -45.05 -10.91 -14.14
N LEU A 34 -44.43 -9.73 -14.24
CA LEU A 34 -45.13 -8.44 -14.31
C LEU A 34 -45.56 -8.07 -15.73
N PHE A 35 -44.83 -8.52 -16.76
CA PHE A 35 -45.03 -8.08 -18.15
C PHE A 35 -45.55 -9.18 -19.08
N ASN A 36 -45.81 -10.39 -18.57
CA ASN A 36 -46.47 -11.50 -19.26
C ASN A 36 -45.88 -11.79 -20.67
N GLY A 37 -44.55 -11.73 -20.79
CA GLY A 37 -43.80 -11.91 -22.03
C GLY A 37 -42.62 -12.88 -21.86
N ASN A 38 -42.17 -13.50 -22.96
CA ASN A 38 -41.02 -14.39 -22.95
C ASN A 38 -39.71 -13.61 -23.08
N PHE A 39 -39.08 -13.33 -21.95
CA PHE A 39 -37.86 -12.52 -21.86
C PHE A 39 -36.58 -13.36 -21.67
N LEU A 40 -36.63 -14.69 -21.86
CA LEU A 40 -35.57 -15.62 -21.45
C LEU A 40 -34.16 -15.19 -21.89
N ALA A 41 -33.98 -14.83 -23.17
CA ALA A 41 -32.68 -14.43 -23.71
C ALA A 41 -32.14 -13.16 -23.02
N SER A 42 -33.00 -12.17 -22.79
CA SER A 42 -32.62 -10.93 -22.08
C SER A 42 -32.31 -11.18 -20.60
N GLN A 43 -33.04 -12.08 -19.94
CA GLN A 43 -32.77 -12.46 -18.56
C GLN A 43 -31.41 -13.12 -18.40
N LEU A 44 -31.10 -14.09 -19.29
CA LEU A 44 -29.80 -14.74 -19.31
C LEU A 44 -28.68 -13.71 -19.54
N GLY A 45 -28.86 -12.78 -20.48
CA GLY A 45 -27.90 -11.69 -20.71
C GLY A 45 -27.65 -10.83 -19.48
N VAL A 46 -28.70 -10.39 -18.79
CA VAL A 46 -28.59 -9.56 -17.57
C VAL A 46 -27.94 -10.36 -16.42
N ILE A 47 -28.33 -11.62 -16.21
CA ILE A 47 -27.74 -12.48 -15.19
C ILE A 47 -26.25 -12.67 -15.48
N THR A 48 -25.87 -13.02 -16.71
CA THR A 48 -24.47 -13.18 -17.09
C THR A 48 -23.68 -11.90 -16.86
N LEU A 49 -24.16 -10.75 -17.33
CA LEU A 49 -23.48 -9.47 -17.14
C LEU A 49 -23.31 -9.12 -15.65
N SER A 50 -24.38 -9.23 -14.87
CA SER A 50 -24.36 -8.94 -13.43
C SER A 50 -23.38 -9.85 -12.68
N THR A 51 -23.35 -11.14 -13.04
CA THR A 51 -22.43 -12.12 -12.47
C THR A 51 -20.99 -11.80 -12.84
N SER A 52 -20.71 -11.48 -14.10
CA SER A 52 -19.37 -11.09 -14.56
C SER A 52 -18.86 -9.83 -13.86
N LEU A 53 -19.70 -8.81 -13.68
CA LEU A 53 -19.34 -7.60 -12.94
C LEU A 53 -19.05 -7.89 -11.46
N PHE A 54 -19.90 -8.70 -10.83
CA PHE A 54 -19.71 -9.08 -9.42
C PHE A 54 -18.42 -9.90 -9.22
N LEU A 55 -18.16 -10.88 -10.09
CA LEU A 55 -16.92 -11.66 -10.05
C LEU A 55 -15.70 -10.79 -10.36
N GLY A 56 -15.80 -9.85 -11.31
CA GLY A 56 -14.75 -8.89 -11.62
C GLY A 56 -14.38 -8.03 -10.42
N TYR A 57 -15.38 -7.56 -9.67
CA TYR A 57 -15.17 -6.81 -8.43
C TYR A 57 -14.50 -7.65 -7.34
N LEU A 58 -14.93 -8.90 -7.13
CA LEU A 58 -14.28 -9.80 -6.17
C LEU A 58 -12.83 -10.10 -6.56
N ASN A 59 -12.58 -10.33 -7.85
CA ASN A 59 -11.24 -10.56 -8.36
C ASN A 59 -10.34 -9.32 -8.16
N TYR A 60 -10.86 -8.13 -8.44
CA TYR A 60 -10.16 -6.87 -8.18
C TYR A 60 -9.73 -6.75 -6.71
N GLN A 61 -10.64 -7.00 -5.76
CA GLN A 61 -10.29 -7.01 -4.34
C GLN A 61 -9.19 -8.03 -4.01
N HIS A 62 -9.31 -9.26 -4.54
CA HIS A 62 -8.30 -10.28 -4.32
C HIS A 62 -6.93 -9.90 -4.87
N THR A 63 -6.88 -9.26 -6.04
CA THR A 63 -5.64 -8.73 -6.62
C THR A 63 -5.06 -7.61 -5.76
N GLN A 64 -5.87 -6.70 -5.22
CA GLN A 64 -5.39 -5.67 -4.29
C GLN A 64 -4.84 -6.30 -3.00
N ASP A 65 -5.57 -7.24 -2.39
CA ASP A 65 -5.13 -7.93 -1.17
C ASP A 65 -3.80 -8.66 -1.39
N ARG A 66 -3.57 -9.25 -2.57
CA ARG A 66 -2.30 -9.88 -2.95
C ARG A 66 -1.18 -8.87 -3.16
N LEU A 67 -1.43 -7.81 -3.94
CA LEU A 67 -0.45 -6.76 -4.17
C LEU A 67 0.00 -6.12 -2.86
N PHE A 68 -0.94 -5.81 -1.96
CA PHE A 68 -0.62 -5.30 -0.63
C PHE A 68 0.27 -6.28 0.14
N LYS A 69 -0.09 -7.57 0.17
CA LYS A 69 0.70 -8.60 0.86
C LYS A 69 2.14 -8.66 0.30
N ASP A 70 2.29 -8.59 -1.02
CA ASP A 70 3.59 -8.68 -1.68
C ASP A 70 4.44 -7.44 -1.37
N LEU A 71 3.89 -6.23 -1.49
CA LEU A 71 4.55 -4.97 -1.11
C LEU A 71 4.92 -4.95 0.38
N PHE A 72 3.97 -5.33 1.25
CA PHE A 72 4.19 -5.40 2.69
C PHE A 72 5.33 -6.36 3.01
N LYS A 73 5.38 -7.53 2.36
CA LYS A 73 6.46 -8.48 2.56
C LYS A 73 7.79 -7.90 2.08
N GLU A 74 7.84 -7.39 0.86
CA GLU A 74 9.07 -6.88 0.23
C GLU A 74 9.68 -5.72 1.02
N PHE A 75 8.89 -4.74 1.43
CA PHE A 75 9.39 -3.60 2.19
C PHE A 75 9.86 -4.00 3.58
N ASN A 76 9.14 -4.88 4.29
CA ASN A 76 9.61 -5.35 5.59
C ASN A 76 10.88 -6.20 5.47
N GLU A 77 11.03 -7.03 4.42
CA GLU A 77 12.26 -7.79 4.18
C GLU A 77 13.46 -6.87 3.95
N ARG A 78 13.28 -5.82 3.13
CA ARG A 78 14.32 -4.81 2.88
C ARG A 78 14.62 -3.97 4.11
N TYR A 79 13.60 -3.55 4.85
CA TYR A 79 13.76 -2.81 6.08
C TYR A 79 14.57 -3.62 7.10
N ASN A 80 14.22 -4.89 7.32
CA ASN A 80 14.93 -5.76 8.26
C ASN A 80 16.42 -5.94 7.90
N ALA A 81 16.76 -5.94 6.60
CA ALA A 81 18.15 -6.01 6.16
C ALA A 81 18.98 -4.75 6.50
N LEU A 82 18.30 -3.60 6.67
CA LEU A 82 18.93 -2.30 6.95
C LEU A 82 18.87 -1.96 8.44
N SER A 83 17.77 -2.30 9.13
CA SER A 83 17.41 -1.77 10.45
C SER A 83 18.42 -2.07 11.54
N ASP A 84 19.07 -3.24 11.49
CA ASP A 84 20.03 -3.66 12.52
C ASP A 84 21.28 -2.79 12.54
N GLN A 85 21.54 -2.03 11.47
CA GLN A 85 22.69 -1.16 11.33
C GLN A 85 22.42 0.28 11.76
N PHE A 86 21.17 0.70 11.94
CA PHE A 86 20.86 2.08 12.33
C PHE A 86 21.30 2.44 13.76
N PRO A 87 21.17 1.55 14.77
CA PRO A 87 21.61 1.86 16.13
C PRO A 87 23.12 2.13 16.30
N ARG A 88 23.96 1.69 15.36
CA ARG A 88 25.39 2.08 15.38
C ARG A 88 25.61 3.50 14.86
N LEU A 89 24.84 3.95 13.86
CA LEU A 89 24.93 5.30 13.31
C LEU A 89 24.67 6.36 14.39
N GLU A 90 23.71 6.11 15.28
CA GLU A 90 23.41 6.99 16.42
C GLU A 90 24.60 7.15 17.39
N LYS A 91 25.45 6.14 17.50
CA LYS A 91 26.63 6.15 18.39
C LYS A 91 27.87 6.72 17.72
N GLU A 92 27.98 6.54 16.41
CA GLU A 92 29.17 6.89 15.62
C GLU A 92 29.17 8.36 15.21
N TYR A 93 28.01 8.94 14.91
CA TYR A 93 27.90 10.30 14.37
C TYR A 93 27.36 11.31 15.37
N THR A 94 28.05 12.44 15.49
CA THR A 94 27.61 13.57 16.33
C THR A 94 26.72 14.53 15.53
N PRO A 95 26.01 15.47 16.19
CA PRO A 95 25.21 16.49 15.52
C PRO A 95 25.97 17.37 14.51
N GLU A 96 27.29 17.46 14.63
CA GLU A 96 28.16 18.28 13.77
C GLU A 96 28.73 17.51 12.56
N VAL A 97 28.28 16.27 12.31
CA VAL A 97 28.72 15.45 11.18
C VAL A 97 28.60 16.20 9.86
N LYS A 98 29.63 16.11 9.02
CA LYS A 98 29.61 16.56 7.63
C LYS A 98 29.62 15.37 6.69
N LEU A 99 29.19 15.59 5.46
CA LEU A 99 29.19 14.56 4.42
C LEU A 99 30.57 13.90 4.23
N SER A 100 31.65 14.68 4.36
CA SER A 100 33.04 14.18 4.26
C SER A 100 33.45 13.21 5.37
N ASP A 101 32.71 13.19 6.48
CA ASP A 101 33.01 12.39 7.66
C ASP A 101 32.29 11.03 7.60
N ILE A 102 31.39 10.84 6.63
CA ILE A 102 30.56 9.64 6.47
C ILE A 102 31.30 8.63 5.62
N GLY A 103 31.49 7.42 6.16
CA GLY A 103 32.09 6.33 5.41
C GLY A 103 31.21 5.87 4.23
N ASP A 104 31.82 5.38 3.15
CA ASP A 104 31.12 4.93 1.95
C ASP A 104 30.01 3.91 2.22
N ASP A 105 30.22 3.01 3.18
CA ASP A 105 29.25 1.97 3.53
C ASP A 105 28.04 2.55 4.26
N ASP A 106 28.24 3.57 5.09
CA ASP A 106 27.18 4.26 5.83
C ASP A 106 26.36 5.15 4.89
N LEU A 107 27.06 5.83 3.97
CA LEU A 107 26.41 6.60 2.93
C LEU A 107 25.50 5.70 2.08
N LYS A 108 25.99 4.54 1.61
CA LYS A 108 25.19 3.57 0.85
C LYS A 108 24.03 3.02 1.67
N LEU A 109 24.23 2.74 2.95
CA LEU A 109 23.18 2.26 3.86
C LEU A 109 22.05 3.28 3.96
N ILE A 110 22.38 4.54 4.21
CA ILE A 110 21.41 5.63 4.37
C ILE A 110 20.68 5.91 3.05
N ILE A 111 21.40 5.95 1.92
CA ILE A 111 20.78 6.11 0.59
C ILE A 111 19.82 4.95 0.30
N SER A 112 20.20 3.71 0.63
CA SER A 112 19.33 2.53 0.44
C SER A 112 18.06 2.63 1.29
N TYR A 113 18.18 3.15 2.51
CA TYR A 113 17.06 3.40 3.39
C TYR A 113 16.14 4.51 2.87
N LEU A 114 16.69 5.64 2.46
CA LEU A 114 15.92 6.75 1.90
C LEU A 114 15.18 6.35 0.62
N ASN A 115 15.80 5.54 -0.24
CA ASN A 115 15.16 4.95 -1.40
C ASN A 115 13.98 4.05 -1.02
N LEU A 116 14.14 3.21 0.00
CA LEU A 116 13.04 2.40 0.52
C LEU A 116 11.88 3.28 1.02
N CYS A 117 12.18 4.35 1.76
CA CYS A 117 11.15 5.28 2.25
C CYS A 117 10.40 5.97 1.10
N ALA A 118 11.11 6.35 0.03
CA ALA A 118 10.50 6.90 -1.17
C ALA A 118 9.55 5.88 -1.84
N GLU A 119 9.91 4.59 -1.84
CA GLU A 119 9.09 3.54 -2.46
C GLU A 119 7.81 3.32 -1.67
N GLU A 120 7.93 3.23 -0.35
CA GLU A 120 6.80 3.12 0.57
C GLU A 120 5.85 4.32 0.42
N TYR A 121 6.39 5.55 0.36
CA TYR A 121 5.63 6.76 0.14
C TYR A 121 4.90 6.74 -1.20
N PHE A 122 5.57 6.35 -2.29
CA PHE A 122 4.97 6.26 -3.62
C PHE A 122 3.78 5.29 -3.63
N TRP A 123 3.94 4.08 -3.10
CA TRP A 123 2.88 3.09 -3.08
C TRP A 123 1.71 3.45 -2.16
N PHE A 124 1.99 4.21 -1.09
CA PHE A 124 0.94 4.77 -0.25
C PHE A 124 0.09 5.77 -1.02
N HIS A 125 0.70 6.71 -1.74
CA HIS A 125 0.00 7.71 -2.55
C HIS A 125 -0.78 7.10 -3.72
N ARG A 126 -0.38 5.91 -4.18
CA ARG A 126 -1.14 5.11 -5.15
C ARG A 126 -2.33 4.35 -4.55
N GLY A 127 -2.58 4.47 -3.24
CA GLY A 127 -3.66 3.80 -2.52
C GLY A 127 -3.49 2.28 -2.44
N ARG A 128 -2.25 1.79 -2.48
CA ARG A 128 -1.95 0.33 -2.49
C ARG A 128 -1.56 -0.23 -1.13
N LEU A 129 -1.36 0.65 -0.15
CA LEU A 129 -0.99 0.28 1.20
C LEU A 129 -2.14 0.52 2.17
N ASP A 130 -2.26 -0.38 3.15
CA ASP A 130 -3.13 -0.17 4.30
C ASP A 130 -2.66 1.03 5.13
N ILE A 131 -3.60 1.83 5.62
CA ILE A 131 -3.30 3.02 6.42
C ILE A 131 -2.52 2.68 7.69
N GLY A 132 -2.81 1.56 8.35
CA GLY A 132 -2.12 1.14 9.56
C GLY A 132 -0.68 0.71 9.29
N ALA A 133 -0.42 0.05 8.16
CA ALA A 133 0.94 -0.26 7.72
C ALA A 133 1.74 1.02 7.44
N TRP A 134 1.14 1.96 6.70
CA TRP A 134 1.77 3.24 6.40
C TRP A 134 2.11 4.05 7.64
N GLU A 135 1.17 4.22 8.58
CA GLU A 135 1.44 4.97 9.82
C GLU A 135 2.56 4.31 10.65
N SER A 136 2.66 2.97 10.63
CA SER A 136 3.75 2.26 11.28
C SER A 136 5.10 2.56 10.63
N TRP A 137 5.16 2.57 9.30
CA TRP A 137 6.38 2.87 8.55
C TRP A 137 6.79 4.33 8.68
N LYS A 138 5.84 5.26 8.58
CA LYS A 138 6.05 6.70 8.81
C LYS A 138 6.62 6.98 10.20
N SER A 139 6.17 6.27 11.24
CA SER A 139 6.74 6.36 12.59
C SER A 139 8.22 5.92 12.63
N GLY A 140 8.56 4.84 11.90
CA GLY A 140 9.94 4.41 11.70
C GLY A 140 10.78 5.45 10.98
N MET A 141 10.25 6.06 9.92
CA MET A 141 10.89 7.18 9.20
C MET A 141 11.20 8.35 10.12
N SER A 142 10.23 8.78 10.93
CA SER A 142 10.44 9.86 11.90
C SER A 142 11.49 9.52 12.96
N THR A 143 11.69 8.24 13.28
CA THR A 143 12.74 7.83 14.22
C THR A 143 14.12 8.03 13.62
N TRP A 144 14.34 7.55 12.40
CA TRP A 144 15.66 7.61 11.76
C TRP A 144 15.98 8.98 11.14
N ALA A 145 14.97 9.74 10.71
CA ALA A 145 15.14 11.10 10.20
C ALA A 145 15.78 12.05 11.22
N LYS A 146 15.60 11.79 12.53
CA LYS A 146 16.20 12.58 13.61
C LYS A 146 17.72 12.42 13.72
N LEU A 147 18.29 11.38 13.09
CA LEU A 147 19.73 11.19 13.12
C LEU A 147 20.42 12.26 12.25
N PRO A 148 21.39 13.02 12.79
CA PRO A 148 22.07 14.09 12.04
C PRO A 148 22.68 13.60 10.72
N VAL A 149 23.27 12.40 10.74
CA VAL A 149 23.88 11.76 9.56
C VAL A 149 22.85 11.48 8.47
N VAL A 150 21.63 11.08 8.83
CA VAL A 150 20.55 10.83 7.85
C VAL A 150 20.11 12.14 7.20
N ARG A 151 20.00 13.21 7.99
CA ARG A 151 19.65 14.54 7.47
C ARG A 151 20.69 15.06 6.48
N VAL A 152 21.98 14.95 6.81
CA VAL A 152 23.07 15.41 5.94
C VAL A 152 23.07 14.65 4.61
N VAL A 153 22.92 13.33 4.64
CA VAL A 153 22.84 12.53 3.41
C VAL A 153 21.59 12.86 2.61
N PHE A 154 20.43 13.03 3.27
CA PHE A 154 19.20 13.40 2.59
C PHE A 154 19.30 14.77 1.89
N GLU A 155 19.86 15.78 2.55
CA GLU A 155 20.06 17.11 1.98
C GLU A 155 20.96 17.08 0.73
N ASP A 156 22.01 16.23 0.73
CA ASP A 156 22.91 16.04 -0.41
C ASP A 156 22.22 15.29 -1.57
N GLU A 157 21.58 14.17 -1.27
CA GLU A 157 20.91 13.31 -2.26
C GLU A 157 19.75 14.02 -2.96
N VAL A 158 18.95 14.80 -2.22
CA VAL A 158 17.83 15.57 -2.77
C VAL A 158 18.27 16.53 -3.87
N ALA A 159 19.51 17.02 -3.84
CA ALA A 159 20.04 17.86 -4.92
C ALA A 159 20.17 17.11 -6.25
N THR A 160 20.26 15.78 -6.21
CA THR A 160 20.45 14.91 -7.38
C THR A 160 19.17 14.19 -7.83
N TRP A 161 18.16 14.09 -6.96
CA TRP A 161 16.90 13.41 -7.26
C TRP A 161 16.00 14.25 -8.16
N THR A 162 16.03 13.94 -9.46
CA THR A 162 15.33 14.70 -10.52
C THR A 162 14.05 14.04 -11.03
N THR A 163 13.73 12.82 -10.61
CA THR A 163 12.54 12.10 -11.10
C THR A 163 11.29 12.50 -10.31
N ALA A 164 10.13 12.52 -10.97
CA ALA A 164 8.83 12.82 -10.35
C ALA A 164 8.50 11.90 -9.15
N TYR A 165 9.11 10.72 -9.13
CA TYR A 165 9.01 9.75 -8.06
C TYR A 165 9.60 10.25 -6.72
N TYR A 166 10.65 11.07 -6.76
CA TYR A 166 11.30 11.63 -5.55
C TYR A 166 10.81 13.04 -5.19
N ALA A 167 10.15 13.73 -6.12
CA ALA A 167 9.74 15.12 -5.92
C ALA A 167 8.76 15.27 -4.75
N ASP A 168 7.68 14.48 -4.75
CA ASP A 168 6.67 14.51 -3.67
C ASP A 168 7.23 13.95 -2.35
N PHE A 169 8.13 12.96 -2.45
CA PHE A 169 8.79 12.37 -1.27
C PHE A 169 9.68 13.39 -0.54
N ASN A 170 10.35 14.29 -1.27
CA ASN A 170 11.20 15.32 -0.67
C ASN A 170 10.43 16.23 0.28
N GLU A 171 9.28 16.75 -0.18
CA GLU A 171 8.43 17.62 0.65
C GLU A 171 7.97 16.88 1.90
N PHE A 172 7.48 15.64 1.73
CA PHE A 172 7.07 14.80 2.85
C PHE A 172 8.19 14.52 3.86
N PHE A 173 9.38 14.11 3.38
CA PHE A 173 10.44 13.69 4.27
C PHE A 173 11.03 14.88 5.05
N LYS A 174 11.01 16.09 4.46
CA LYS A 174 11.36 17.33 5.17
C LYS A 174 10.45 17.63 6.35
N GLU A 175 9.19 17.20 6.34
CA GLU A 175 8.29 17.35 7.49
C GLU A 175 8.66 16.42 8.67
N LEU A 176 9.51 15.42 8.42
CA LEU A 176 9.95 14.44 9.43
C LEU A 176 11.29 14.81 10.10
N LEU A 177 12.04 15.75 9.53
CA LEU A 177 13.34 16.23 10.03
C LEU A 177 13.16 17.25 11.17
#